data_AF-A0A965M7C2-F1
#
_entry.id   AF-A0A965M7C2-F1
#
_cell.length_a   1.000
_cell.length_b   1.000
_cell.length_c   1.000
_cell.angle_alpha   90.00
_cell.angle_beta   90.00
_cell.angle_gamma   90.00
#
_symmetry.space_group_name_H-M   'P 1'
#
loop_
_entity.id
_entity.type
_entity.pdbx_description
1 polymer ?
#
loop_
_entity_poly.entity_id
_entity_poly.type
_entity_poly.pdbx_seq_one_letter_code
_entity_poly.pdbx_strand_id
1 'polypeptide(L)' 'MNKLYPSAKAALEDIARDGQTLAVGGFGLCGIPEALIAAIRDLGVREL' A
#
# COMPACT_ATOMS: atom_id res chain seq x y z
N MET A 1 -1.08 16.51 -14.55
CA MET A 1 -0.54 15.73 -13.43
C MET A 1 -0.62 14.26 -13.79
N ASN A 2 0.51 13.57 -13.98
CA ASN A 2 0.54 12.12 -14.19
C ASN A 2 0.76 11.45 -12.82
N LYS A 3 -0.11 10.51 -12.43
CA LYS A 3 -0.06 9.78 -11.15
C LYS A 3 0.43 8.34 -11.33
N LEU A 4 1.14 8.08 -12.43
CA LEU A 4 1.77 6.79 -12.68
C LEU A 4 3.10 6.74 -11.93
N TYR A 5 3.24 5.72 -11.08
CA TYR A 5 4.46 5.46 -10.31
C TYR A 5 5.19 4.26 -10.91
N PRO A 6 6.53 4.24 -10.88
CA PRO A 6 7.33 3.15 -11.43
C PRO A 6 7.26 1.87 -10.58
N SER A 7 6.79 1.94 -9.33
CA SER A 7 6.62 0.78 -8.44
C SER A 7 5.61 1.06 -7.32
N ALA A 8 5.13 -0.01 -6.67
CA ALA A 8 4.26 0.08 -5.49
C ALA A 8 4.93 0.81 -4.31
N LYS A 9 6.23 0.56 -4.09
CA LYS A 9 7.01 1.27 -3.05
C LYS A 9 7.06 2.77 -3.33
N ALA A 10 7.37 3.17 -4.57
CA ALA A 10 7.43 4.58 -4.96
C ALA A 10 6.08 5.30 -4.86
N ALA A 11 4.96 4.56 -4.89
CA ALA A 11 3.62 5.12 -4.72
C ALA A 11 3.24 5.34 -3.25
N LEU A 12 3.99 4.77 -2.29
CA LEU A 12 3.62 4.73 -0.87
C LEU A 12 4.68 5.36 0.05
N GLU A 13 5.94 5.49 -0.39
CA GLU A 13 7.06 5.86 0.47
C GLU A 13 6.95 7.26 1.13
N ASP A 14 6.23 8.19 0.53
CA ASP A 14 6.03 9.56 1.02
C ASP A 14 4.73 9.73 1.83
N ILE A 15 3.81 8.76 1.75
CA ILE A 15 2.47 8.84 2.35
C ILE A 15 2.20 7.81 3.45
N ALA A 16 2.84 6.64 3.42
CA ALA A 16 2.60 5.56 4.39
C ALA A 16 3.22 5.88 5.76
N ARG A 17 2.43 5.79 6.83
CA ARG A 17 2.83 6.16 8.21
C ARG A 17 2.13 5.29 9.23
N ASP A 18 2.76 5.12 10.39
CA ASP A 18 2.17 4.37 11.50
C ASP A 18 0.86 5.02 11.97
N GLY A 19 -0.10 4.21 12.44
CA GLY A 19 -1.37 4.74 12.97
C GLY A 19 -2.43 5.07 11.91
N GLN A 20 -2.18 4.80 10.62
CA GLN A 20 -3.09 5.15 9.53
C GLN A 20 -4.18 4.10 9.34
N THR A 21 -5.45 4.53 9.34
CA THR A 21 -6.54 3.67 8.87
C THR A 21 -6.50 3.51 7.35
N LEU A 22 -6.37 2.28 6.88
CA LEU A 22 -6.36 1.94 5.45
C LEU A 22 -7.67 1.27 5.02
N ALA A 23 -8.28 1.78 3.94
CA ALA A 23 -9.36 1.08 3.25
C ALA A 23 -8.77 0.16 2.15
N VAL A 24 -8.94 -1.16 2.31
CA VAL A 24 -8.36 -2.16 1.40
C VAL A 24 -9.47 -2.97 0.73
N GLY A 25 -9.45 -3.02 -0.60
CA GLY A 25 -10.40 -3.80 -1.39
C GLY A 25 -9.99 -5.27 -1.57
N GLY A 26 -10.96 -6.13 -1.88
CA GLY A 26 -10.77 -7.54 -2.20
C GLY A 26 -11.77 -8.47 -1.50
N PHE A 27 -11.92 -9.70 -2.00
CA PHE A 27 -12.70 -10.76 -1.36
C PHE A 27 -11.89 -12.07 -1.32
N GLY A 28 -11.48 -12.49 -0.13
CA GLY A 28 -10.50 -13.58 0.02
C GLY A 28 -9.18 -13.20 -0.67
N LEU A 29 -8.83 -13.92 -1.74
CA LEU A 29 -7.68 -13.61 -2.59
C LEU A 29 -8.07 -12.93 -3.92
N CYS A 30 -9.35 -12.78 -4.20
CA CYS A 30 -9.83 -12.19 -5.44
C CYS A 30 -9.80 -10.65 -5.33
N GLY A 31 -9.07 -10.00 -6.24
CA GLY A 31 -9.05 -8.54 -6.36
C GLY A 31 -8.30 -7.79 -5.26
N ILE A 32 -7.41 -8.46 -4.52
CA ILE A 32 -6.56 -7.80 -3.52
C ILE A 32 -5.43 -7.00 -4.19
N PRO A 33 -5.01 -5.85 -3.63
CA PRO A 33 -3.88 -5.09 -4.14
C PRO A 33 -2.55 -5.69 -3.66
N GLU A 34 -2.21 -6.89 -4.12
CA GLU A 34 -1.06 -7.68 -3.62
C GLU A 34 0.27 -6.92 -3.61
N ALA A 35 0.56 -6.15 -4.65
CA ALA A 35 1.80 -5.38 -4.77
C ALA A 35 1.88 -4.24 -3.74
N LEU A 36 0.74 -3.61 -3.42
CA LEU A 36 0.68 -2.55 -2.40
C LEU A 36 0.77 -3.15 -0.99
N ILE A 37 0.14 -4.29 -0.74
CA ILE A 37 0.26 -5.01 0.54
C ILE A 37 1.71 -5.40 0.81
N ALA A 38 2.41 -5.94 -0.20
CA ALA A 38 3.83 -6.27 -0.10
C ALA A 38 4.67 -5.01 0.18
N ALA A 39 4.40 -3.90 -0.50
CA ALA A 39 5.11 -2.65 -0.27
C ALA A 39 4.90 -2.08 1.14
N ILE A 40 3.67 -2.10 1.68
CA ILE A 40 3.39 -1.68 3.07
C ILE A 40 4.15 -2.55 4.06
N ARG A 41 4.16 -3.88 3.86
CA ARG A 41 4.96 -4.81 4.68
C ARG A 41 6.44 -4.44 4.65
N ASP A 42 6.98 -4.20 3.46
CA ASP A 42 8.41 -3.92 3.26
C ASP A 42 8.82 -2.52 3.77
N LEU A 43 7.88 -1.56 3.82
CA LEU A 43 8.06 -0.25 4.45
C LEU A 43 8.06 -0.33 5.98
N GLY A 44 7.60 -1.45 6.57
CA GLY A 44 7.66 -1.69 8.01
C GLY A 44 6.70 -0.85 8.84
N VAL A 45 5.66 -0.27 8.21
CA VAL A 45 4.64 0.53 8.88
C VAL A 45 3.79 -0.32 9.81
N ARG A 46 3.41 0.23 10.96
CA ARG A 46 2.74 -0.48 12.07
C ARG A 46 1.48 0.26 12.52
N GLU A 47 0.66 -0.42 13.33
CA GLU A 47 -0.59 0.15 13.88
C GLU A 47 -1.53 0.70 12.79
N LEU A 48 -1.83 -0.13 11.77
CA LEU A 48 -2.67 0.21 10.61
C LEU A 48 -4.16 -0.14 10.83
#